data_AF-A0AAJ2S8D1-F1
#
_entry.id   AF-A0AAJ2S8D1-F1
#
_cell.length_a   1.000
_cell.length_b   1.000
_cell.length_c   1.000
_cell.angle_alpha   90.00
_cell.angle_beta   90.00
_cell.angle_gamma   90.00
#
_symmetry.space_group_name_H-M   'P 1'
#
loop_
_entity.id
_entity.type
_entity.pdbx_description
1 polymer ?
#
loop_
_entity_poly.entity_id
_entity_poly.type
_entity_poly.pdbx_seq_one_letter_code
_entity_poly.pdbx_strand_id
1 'polypeptide(L)' 'MEKDIDYGTSKLTPEKALQMLRSEGSDVTIEQAKEILYFLRIIANIAVLKHLNKTK' A
#
# COMPACT_ATOMS: atom_id res chain seq x y z
N MET A 1 -5.52 -13.05 7.76
CA MET A 1 -5.36 -13.70 6.44
C MET A 1 -4.30 -12.89 5.73
N GLU A 2 -3.07 -13.32 5.87
CA GLU A 2 -1.85 -12.56 5.61
C GLU A 2 -0.93 -13.56 4.91
N LYS A 3 -0.60 -13.33 3.62
CA LYS A 3 0.70 -13.73 3.00
C LYS A 3 0.79 -13.73 1.47
N ASP A 4 -0.28 -13.57 0.68
CA ASP A 4 -0.13 -13.73 -0.79
C ASP A 4 -0.48 -12.45 -1.59
N ILE A 5 -0.05 -11.29 -1.13
CA ILE A 5 -0.01 -10.12 -2.03
C ILE A 5 1.32 -10.17 -2.77
N ASP A 6 1.26 -10.65 -4.01
CA ASP A 6 2.39 -10.54 -4.93
C ASP A 6 2.58 -9.07 -5.35
N TYR A 7 3.67 -8.47 -4.88
CA TYR A 7 4.07 -7.12 -5.24
C TYR A 7 4.95 -7.09 -6.49
N GLY A 8 5.39 -8.24 -7.03
CA GLY A 8 6.37 -8.34 -8.11
C GLY A 8 5.96 -7.65 -9.41
N THR A 9 4.66 -7.48 -9.65
CA THR A 9 4.11 -6.75 -10.81
C THR A 9 3.54 -5.36 -10.45
N SER A 10 3.61 -4.95 -9.18
CA SER A 10 3.01 -3.70 -8.75
C SER A 10 3.91 -2.49 -9.04
N LYS A 11 3.28 -1.38 -9.45
CA LYS A 11 3.97 -0.08 -9.60
C LYS A 11 4.52 0.49 -8.28
N LEU A 12 4.01 0.00 -7.15
CA LEU A 12 4.42 0.37 -5.80
C LEU A 12 4.67 -0.92 -4.99
N THR A 13 5.95 -1.26 -4.84
CA THR A 13 6.46 -2.38 -4.04
C THR A 13 6.83 -1.90 -2.63
N PRO A 14 7.03 -2.81 -1.65
CA PRO A 14 7.51 -2.46 -0.33
C PRO A 14 8.83 -1.67 -0.33
N GLU A 15 9.77 -2.00 -1.22
CA GLU A 15 11.08 -1.32 -1.32
C GLU A 15 10.90 0.12 -1.80
N LYS A 16 10.00 0.32 -2.77
CA LYS A 16 9.68 1.66 -3.27
C LYS A 16 8.92 2.47 -2.22
N ALA A 17 8.00 1.84 -1.47
CA ALA A 17 7.33 2.49 -0.35
C ALA A 17 8.33 2.88 0.75
N LEU A 18 9.28 2.01 1.08
CA LEU A 18 10.36 2.29 2.03
C LEU A 18 11.18 3.51 1.60
N GLN A 19 11.57 3.58 0.32
CA GLN A 19 12.31 4.71 -0.22
C GLN A 19 11.52 6.02 -0.11
N MET A 20 10.24 6.00 -0.46
CA MET A 20 9.35 7.18 -0.37
C MET A 20 9.15 7.63 1.06
N LEU A 21 8.91 6.71 1.99
CA LEU A 21 8.71 7.04 3.41
C LEU A 21 9.97 7.66 4.01
N ARG A 22 11.15 7.11 3.70
CA ARG A 22 12.42 7.65 4.17
C ARG A 22 12.78 8.99 3.54
N SER A 23 12.44 9.22 2.26
CA SER A 23 12.67 10.53 1.63
C SER A 23 11.85 11.65 2.27
N GLU A 24 10.70 11.31 2.86
CA GLU A 24 9.85 12.22 3.64
C GLU A 24 10.25 12.28 5.13
N GLY A 25 11.40 11.69 5.51
CA GLY A 25 11.93 11.74 6.88
C GLY A 25 11.34 10.70 7.84
N SER A 26 10.60 9.70 7.36
CA SER A 26 10.11 8.61 8.21
C SER A 26 11.15 7.51 8.35
N ASP A 27 11.66 7.30 9.56
CA ASP A 27 12.55 6.18 9.87
C ASP A 27 11.77 4.90 10.11
N VAL A 28 11.64 4.08 9.06
CA VAL A 28 10.91 2.81 9.08
C VAL A 28 11.75 1.68 8.47
N THR A 29 11.42 0.44 8.84
CA THR A 29 11.98 -0.78 8.26
C THR A 29 11.19 -1.23 7.02
N ILE A 30 11.74 -2.19 6.27
CA ILE A 30 11.06 -2.77 5.11
C ILE A 30 9.74 -3.47 5.49
N GLU A 31 9.69 -4.14 6.65
CA GLU A 31 8.46 -4.79 7.14
C GLU A 31 7.41 -3.74 7.51
N GLN A 32 7.79 -2.66 8.18
CA GLN A 32 6.88 -1.55 8.46
C GLN A 32 6.39 -0.88 7.18
N ALA A 33 7.25 -0.67 6.18
CA ALA A 33 6.84 -0.13 4.89
C ALA A 33 5.84 -1.06 4.16
N LYS A 34 6.02 -2.38 4.26
CA LYS A 34 5.10 -3.39 3.73
C LYS A 34 3.74 -3.34 4.43
N GLU A 35 3.71 -3.23 5.76
CA GLU A 35 2.48 -3.08 6.54
C GLU A 35 1.73 -1.79 6.22
N ILE A 36 2.44 -0.66 6.15
CA ILE A 36 1.88 0.64 5.75
C ILE A 36 1.29 0.54 4.34
N LEU A 37 2.04 -0.02 3.39
CA LEU A 37 1.57 -0.20 2.02
C LEU A 37 0.32 -1.09 1.94
N TYR A 38 0.28 -2.17 2.72
CA TYR A 38 -0.90 -3.05 2.81
C TYR A 38 -2.12 -2.28 3.32
N PHE A 39 -1.96 -1.53 4.41
CA PHE A 39 -3.04 -0.74 5.00
C PHE A 39 -3.58 0.32 4.02
N LEU A 40 -2.70 1.05 3.33
CA LEU A 40 -3.08 2.03 2.33
C LEU A 40 -3.86 1.41 1.16
N ARG A 41 -3.50 0.19 0.74
CA ARG A 41 -4.26 -0.54 -0.31
C ARG A 41 -5.68 -0.87 0.14
N ILE A 42 -5.89 -1.25 1.39
CA ILE A 42 -7.24 -1.49 1.93
C ILE A 42 -8.08 -0.21 1.82
N ILE A 43 -7.53 0.92 2.26
CA ILE A 43 -8.22 2.22 2.17
C ILE A 43 -8.53 2.58 0.72
N ALA A 44 -7.55 2.43 -0.19
CA ALA A 44 -7.72 2.73 -1.60
C ALA A 44 -8.82 1.88 -2.24
N ASN A 45 -8.85 0.57 -1.97
CA ASN A 45 -9.89 -0.33 -2.47
C ASN A 45 -11.27 0.06 -1.96
N ILE A 46 -11.40 0.40 -0.68
CA ILE A 46 -12.67 0.89 -0.10
C ILE A 46 -13.11 2.18 -0.80
N ALA A 47 -12.20 3.13 -1.02
CA ALA A 47 -12.50 4.39 -1.69
C ALA A 47 -12.99 4.17 -3.13
N VAL A 48 -12.33 3.28 -3.88
CA VAL A 48 -12.73 2.91 -5.25
C VAL A 48 -14.09 2.22 -5.26
N LEU A 49 -14.31 1.21 -4.41
CA LEU A 49 -15.60 0.52 -4.31
C LEU A 49 -16.73 1.47 -3.96
N LYS A 50 -16.51 2.38 -3.00
CA LYS A 50 -17.49 3.42 -2.63
C LYS A 50 -17.79 4.36 -3.80
N HIS A 51 -16.77 4.75 -4.57
CA HIS A 51 -16.97 5.58 -5.76
C HIS A 51 -17.78 4.84 -6.83
N LEU A 52 -17.42 3.60 -7.15
CA LEU A 52 -18.13 2.79 -8.15
C LEU A 52 -19.58 2.48 -7.74
N ASN A 53 -19.84 2.23 -6.45
CA ASN A 53 -21.19 1.97 -5.93
C ASN A 53 -22.09 3.21 -5.90
N LYS A 54 -21.52 4.43 -5.94
CA LYS A 54 -22.29 5.69 -6.10
C LYS A 54 -22.68 5.98 -7.55
N THR A 55 -22.06 5.27 -8.49
CA THR A 55 -22.28 5.43 -9.94
C THR A 55 -23.23 4.36 -10.50
N LYS A 56 -23.80 3.50 -9.63
CA LYS A 56 -24.98 2.67 -9.92
C LYS A 56 -26.22 3.30 -9.31
#